data_AF-A0A6B9FFN1-F1
#
_entry.id   AF-A0A6B9FFN1-F1
#
_cell.length_a   1.000
_cell.length_b   1.000
_cell.length_c   1.000
_cell.angle_alpha   90.00
_cell.angle_beta   90.00
_cell.angle_gamma   90.00
#
_symmetry.space_group_name_H-M   'P 1'
#
loop_
_entity.id
_entity.type
_entity.pdbx_description
1 polymer ?
#
loop_
_entity_poly.entity_id
_entity_poly.type
_entity_poly.pdbx_seq_one_letter_code
_entity_poly.pdbx_strand_id
1 'polypeptide(L)'
;MLVNHERRLLNKAAQSTDGRISVKRQRDRAWPGDHSRLRGLESRGDFVWVGEQAGPHLGGTFSTWQITAAGLQQLEVIEGRSV
;
A
#
# COMPACT_ATOMS: atom_id res chain seq x y z
N MET A 1 15.38 1.01 10.59
CA MET A 1 15.53 0.97 9.12
C MET A 1 14.15 0.80 8.48
N LEU A 2 13.42 1.90 8.26
CA LEU A 2 12.02 1.94 7.80
C LEU A 2 11.86 1.76 6.27
N VAL A 3 12.96 1.96 5.53
CA VAL A 3 13.00 1.99 4.05
C VAL A 3 12.57 0.67 3.40
N ASN A 4 12.88 -0.48 4.01
CA ASN A 4 12.59 -1.78 3.37
C ASN A 4 11.10 -2.09 3.26
N HIS A 5 10.30 -1.74 4.27
CA HIS A 5 8.86 -2.01 4.23
C HIS A 5 8.13 -1.05 3.30
N GLU A 6 8.50 0.23 3.30
CA GLU A 6 7.93 1.24 2.41
C GLU A 6 8.26 0.91 0.95
N ARG A 7 9.54 0.63 0.64
CA ARG A 7 9.97 0.15 -0.69
C ARG A 7 9.18 -1.07 -1.12
N ARG A 8 9.03 -2.06 -0.23
CA ARG A 8 8.25 -3.28 -0.52
C ARG A 8 6.79 -2.96 -0.84
N LEU A 9 6.15 -2.04 -0.14
CA LEU A 9 4.75 -1.66 -0.37
C LEU A 9 4.58 -0.89 -1.68
N LEU A 10 5.44 0.10 -1.94
CA LEU A 10 5.48 0.85 -3.20
C LEU A 10 5.70 -0.08 -4.38
N ASN A 11 6.72 -0.94 -4.31
CA ASN A 11 7.04 -1.88 -5.38
C ASN A 11 5.91 -2.90 -5.61
N LYS A 12 5.29 -3.42 -4.53
CA LYS A 12 4.12 -4.30 -4.64
C LYS A 12 2.95 -3.62 -5.35
N ALA A 13 2.70 -2.34 -5.09
CA ALA A 13 1.63 -1.61 -5.78
C ALA A 13 2.01 -1.30 -7.23
N ALA A 14 3.25 -0.89 -7.50
CA ALA A 14 3.75 -0.61 -8.86
C ALA A 14 3.70 -1.84 -9.78
N GLN A 15 3.92 -3.04 -9.24
CA GLN A 15 3.82 -4.31 -9.98
C GLN A 15 2.37 -4.81 -10.17
N SER A 16 1.40 -4.24 -9.44
CA SER A 16 -0.01 -4.60 -9.56
C SER A 16 -0.60 -3.97 -10.81
N THR A 17 -1.39 -4.72 -11.58
CA THR A 17 -2.00 -4.24 -12.84
C THR A 17 -2.79 -2.94 -12.66
N ASP A 18 -3.45 -2.77 -11.52
CA ASP A 18 -4.25 -1.58 -11.20
C ASP A 18 -3.50 -0.55 -10.35
N GLY A 19 -2.21 -0.76 -10.07
CA GLY A 19 -1.45 0.07 -9.13
C GLY A 19 -1.94 -0.07 -7.67
N ARG A 20 -2.69 -1.14 -7.36
CA ARG A 20 -3.42 -1.29 -6.10
C ARG A 20 -2.82 -2.34 -5.18
N ILE A 21 -2.93 -2.06 -3.89
CA ILE A 21 -2.62 -2.99 -2.81
C ILE A 21 -3.80 -3.07 -1.85
N SER A 22 -4.20 -4.30 -1.52
CA SER A 22 -5.21 -4.57 -0.50
C SER A 22 -4.58 -5.23 0.72
N VAL A 23 -4.94 -4.74 1.90
CA VAL A 23 -4.53 -5.30 3.19
C VAL A 23 -5.77 -5.92 3.83
N LYS A 24 -5.64 -7.19 4.24
CA LYS A 24 -6.70 -7.94 4.91
C LYS A 24 -6.74 -7.62 6.39
N ARG A 25 -7.93 -7.36 6.93
CA ARG A 25 -8.17 -7.25 8.37
C ARG A 25 -8.00 -8.63 9.02
N GLN A 26 -7.36 -8.67 10.18
CA GLN A 26 -7.14 -9.92 10.92
C GLN A 26 -8.46 -10.47 11.49
N ARG A 27 -8.44 -11.72 11.95
CA ARG A 27 -9.63 -12.41 12.49
C ARG A 27 -10.17 -11.74 13.77
N ASP A 28 -9.29 -11.17 14.56
CA ASP A 28 -9.59 -10.37 15.76
C ASP A 28 -10.07 -8.94 15.43
N ARG A 29 -10.29 -8.64 14.15
CA ARG A 29 -10.66 -7.32 13.60
C ARG A 29 -9.55 -6.27 13.68
N ALA A 30 -8.33 -6.61 14.08
CA ALA A 30 -7.20 -5.70 14.05
C ALA A 30 -6.66 -5.51 12.63
N TRP A 31 -6.07 -4.36 12.37
CA TRP A 31 -5.31 -4.11 11.14
C TRP A 31 -3.85 -4.50 11.32
N PRO A 32 -3.22 -5.19 10.36
CA PRO A 32 -1.80 -5.49 10.45
C PRO A 32 -0.97 -4.21 10.25
N GLY A 33 0.30 -4.23 10.66
CA GLY A 33 1.17 -3.04 10.60
C GLY A 33 1.32 -2.42 9.20
N ASP A 34 1.10 -3.18 8.13
CA ASP A 34 1.09 -2.65 6.76
C ASP A 34 -0.02 -1.62 6.54
N HIS A 35 -1.16 -1.75 7.23
CA HIS A 35 -2.22 -0.73 7.21
C HIS A 35 -1.72 0.61 7.75
N SER A 36 -1.07 0.62 8.92
CA SER A 36 -0.54 1.86 9.51
C SER A 36 0.56 2.47 8.64
N ARG A 37 1.37 1.64 7.97
CA ARG A 37 2.38 2.12 7.01
C ARG A 37 1.76 2.74 5.77
N LEU A 38 0.71 2.12 5.23
CA LEU A 38 -0.04 2.67 4.09
C LEU A 38 -0.72 3.99 4.45
N ARG A 39 -1.24 4.14 5.67
CA ARG A 39 -1.73 5.43 6.18
C ARG A 39 -0.63 6.49 6.26
N GLY A 40 0.58 6.11 6.69
CA GLY A 40 1.74 7.00 6.68
C GLY A 40 2.13 7.46 5.27
N LEU A 41 2.22 6.51 4.33
CA LEU A 41 2.48 6.78 2.92
C LEU A 41 1.36 7.64 2.26
N GLU A 42 0.11 7.39 2.61
CA GLU A 42 -1.04 8.20 2.18
C GLU A 42 -0.91 9.65 2.66
N SER A 43 -0.52 9.86 3.92
CA SER A 43 -0.33 11.22 4.45
C SER A 43 0.79 12.01 3.74
N ARG A 44 1.72 11.32 3.08
CA ARG A 44 2.77 11.92 2.25
C ARG A 44 2.39 12.08 0.77
N GLY A 45 1.23 11.55 0.37
CA GLY A 45 0.77 11.57 -1.01
C GLY A 45 1.30 10.42 -1.88
N ASP A 46 2.05 9.47 -1.32
CA ASP A 46 2.60 8.32 -2.05
C ASP A 46 1.50 7.32 -2.47
N PHE A 47 0.42 7.28 -1.70
CA PHE A 47 -0.77 6.46 -1.94
C PHE A 47 -2.04 7.27 -1.77
N VAL A 48 -3.11 6.84 -2.41
CA VAL A 48 -4.48 7.30 -2.14
C VAL A 48 -5.32 6.13 -1.64
N TRP A 49 -6.11 6.35 -0.59
CA TRP A 49 -7.05 5.34 -0.11
C TRP A 49 -8.23 5.22 -1.08
N VAL A 50 -8.53 4.00 -1.51
CA VAL A 50 -9.59 3.70 -2.48
C VAL A 50 -10.87 3.26 -1.76
N GLY A 51 -10.75 2.62 -0.60
CA GLY A 51 -11.89 2.17 0.18
C GLY A 51 -11.66 0.86 0.92
N GLU A 52 -12.64 0.51 1.76
CA GLU A 52 -12.75 -0.83 2.35
C GLU A 52 -13.75 -1.68 1.56
N GLN A 53 -13.38 -2.91 1.24
CA GLN A 53 -14.25 -3.88 0.55
C GLN A 53 -14.32 -5.19 1.34
N ALA A 54 -15.52 -5.75 1.46
CA ALA A 54 -15.69 -7.11 1.96
C ALA A 54 -15.16 -8.11 0.93
N GLY A 55 -14.36 -9.09 1.37
CA GLY A 55 -13.88 -10.14 0.48
C GLY A 55 -15.04 -10.98 -0.10
N PRO A 56 -14.87 -11.55 -1.31
CA PRO A 56 -15.95 -12.25 -2.04
C PRO A 56 -16.50 -13.51 -1.35
N HIS A 57 -15.80 -14.07 -0.36
CA HIS A 57 -16.26 -15.23 0.42
C HIS A 57 -16.00 -14.98 1.90
N LEU A 58 -17.03 -14.74 2.72
CA LEU A 58 -17.12 -14.78 4.21
C LEU A 58 -15.84 -14.44 5.04
N GLY A 59 -14.90 -13.71 4.48
CA GLY A 59 -13.49 -14.01 4.74
C GLY A 59 -12.68 -12.77 5.02
N GLY A 60 -13.32 -11.73 5.54
CA GLY A 60 -12.68 -10.54 6.09
C GLY A 60 -12.87 -9.29 5.25
N THR A 61 -12.70 -8.15 5.92
CA THR A 61 -12.65 -6.82 5.31
C THR A 61 -11.25 -6.54 4.80
N PHE A 62 -11.15 -5.94 3.63
CA PHE A 62 -9.91 -5.48 3.04
C PHE A 62 -9.95 -3.97 2.93
N SER A 63 -8.83 -3.31 3.21
CA SER A 63 -8.66 -1.89 2.89
C SER A 63 -7.69 -1.78 1.71
N THR A 64 -8.02 -0.94 0.74
CA THR A 64 -7.29 -0.85 -0.53
C THR A 64 -6.74 0.55 -0.73
N TRP A 65 -5.49 0.62 -1.18
CA TRP A 65 -4.82 1.85 -1.60
C TRP A 65 -4.33 1.69 -3.03
N GLN A 66 -4.21 2.82 -3.72
CA GLN A 66 -3.63 2.93 -5.05
C GLN A 66 -2.39 3.82 -4.99
N ILE A 67 -1.30 3.36 -5.61
CA ILE A 67 -0.07 4.16 -5.70
C ILE A 67 -0.32 5.38 -6.59
N THR A 68 0.24 6.52 -6.19
CA THR A 68 0.16 7.76 -6.98
C THR A 68 1.40 7.91 -7.87
N ALA A 69 1.39 8.90 -8.76
CA ALA A 69 2.59 9.27 -9.51
C ALA A 69 3.75 9.69 -8.59
N ALA A 70 3.46 10.36 -7.46
CA ALA A 70 4.47 10.72 -6.47
C ALA A 70 5.06 9.48 -5.80
N GLY A 71 4.23 8.49 -5.45
CA GLY A 71 4.70 7.21 -4.91
C GLY A 71 5.60 6.43 -5.89
N LEU A 72 5.29 6.48 -7.19
CA LEU A 72 6.14 5.88 -8.22
C LEU A 72 7.51 6.58 -8.31
N GLN A 73 7.54 7.91 -8.34
CA GLN A 73 8.80 8.68 -8.32
C GLN A 73 9.61 8.38 -7.05
N GLN A 74 8.93 8.31 -5.90
CA GLN A 74 9.59 7.97 -4.63
C GLN A 74 10.20 6.56 -4.68
N LEU A 75 9.55 5.61 -5.35
CA LEU A 75 10.11 4.27 -5.56
C LEU A 75 11.38 4.31 -6.41
N GLU A 76 11.40 5.08 -7.51
CA GLU A 76 12.58 5.26 -8.36
C GLU A 76 13.76 5.84 -7.58
N VAL A 77 13.51 6.88 -6.77
CA VAL A 77 14.51 7.48 -5.87
C VAL A 77 15.06 6.45 -4.88
N ILE A 78 14.20 5.64 -4.27
CA ILE A 78 14.62 4.60 -3.33
C ILE A 78 15.42 3.48 -4.03
N GLU A 79 15.07 3.15 -5.27
CA GLU A 79 15.77 2.12 -6.06
C GLU A 79 17.09 2.63 -6.66
N GLY A 80 17.43 3.91 -6.47
CA GLY A 80 18.63 4.52 -7.05
C GLY A 80 18.57 4.59 -8.58
N ARG A 81 17.36 4.52 -9.16
CA ARG A 81 17.11 4.77 -10.57
C ARG A 81 16.98 6.27 -10.76
N SER A 82 18.12 6.95 -10.83
CA SER A 82 18.18 8.32 -11.29
C SER A 82 17.87 8.35 -12.79
N VAL A 83 16.89 9.17 -13.20
CA VAL A 83 16.82 9.70 -14.57
C VAL A 83 17.91 10.73 -14.79
#